data_AF-A0AAW9HSP9-F1
#
_entry.id   AF-A0AAW9HSP9-F1
#
_cell.length_a   1.000
_cell.length_b   1.000
_cell.length_c   1.000
_cell.angle_alpha   90.00
_cell.angle_beta   90.00
_cell.angle_gamma   90.00
#
_symmetry.space_group_name_H-M   'P 1'
#
loop_
_entity.id
_entity.type
_entity.pdbx_description
1 polymer ?
#
loop_
_entity_poly.entity_id
_entity_poly.type
_entity_poly.pdbx_seq_one_letter_code
_entity_poly.pdbx_strand_id
1 'polypeptide(L)'
;MKRFWNWIPPETTNPDTQEDVRVLRINGAIAEESWLDDDVTPAIFASELNAGSGPVTVWLNSPGGDVVAAARIYNMLLDYPGTVTVNIDGIAASAASVIAMAASNVAMSPVSMLMIHNPATLAMGDKTELSRALDMLESVKDSIINAYQLKTGLSRAKLSKLMDAETWMDATAAIELGFADELLTGKRAPTPDKEDEESEEPGEDEPDEDDSGGDDEQSPARKKPPLPPKNKGGVVFSRKAAEQRLVAQLAGQREDSAPPGSLPSPDTRCSLQPAAPCGRRVVDLYAQLTDQPH
;
A
#
# COMPACT_ATOMS: atom_id res chain seq x y z
N MET A 1 5.23 -14.27 16.23
CA MET A 1 4.16 -14.18 15.21
C MET A 1 3.93 -12.71 14.90
N LYS A 2 4.03 -12.32 13.64
CA LYS A 2 3.95 -10.91 13.24
C LYS A 2 2.54 -10.58 12.76
N ARG A 3 1.69 -10.12 13.67
CA ARG A 3 0.37 -9.57 13.29
C ARG A 3 0.57 -8.20 12.62
N PHE A 4 -0.22 -7.91 11.60
CA PHE A 4 -0.21 -6.58 10.96
C PHE A 4 -1.25 -5.63 11.56
N TRP A 5 -1.98 -6.06 12.60
CA TRP A 5 -2.89 -5.19 13.34
C TRP A 5 -2.62 -5.23 14.84
N ASN A 6 -2.93 -4.12 15.51
CA ASN A 6 -2.78 -3.98 16.96
C ASN A 6 -3.87 -3.05 17.54
N TRP A 7 -4.47 -3.44 18.66
CA TRP A 7 -5.41 -2.59 19.40
C TRP A 7 -4.65 -1.79 20.45
N ILE A 8 -4.88 -0.47 20.50
CA ILE A 8 -4.29 0.38 21.53
C ILE A 8 -5.19 0.34 22.78
N PRO A 9 -4.64 0.07 23.98
CA PRO A 9 -5.40 0.14 25.22
C PRO A 9 -5.95 1.56 25.46
N PRO A 10 -7.15 1.69 26.05
CA PRO A 10 -7.82 2.98 26.24
C PRO A 10 -7.12 3.98 27.17
N GLU A 11 -5.98 3.64 27.79
CA GLU A 11 -5.28 4.51 28.76
C GLU A 11 -4.64 5.78 28.16
N THR A 12 -4.77 6.05 26.86
CA THR A 12 -4.09 7.18 26.18
C THR A 12 -5.01 8.13 25.41
N THR A 13 -6.32 7.89 25.39
CA THR A 13 -7.27 8.75 24.67
C THR A 13 -7.80 9.85 25.59
N ASN A 14 -7.14 11.00 25.52
CA ASN A 14 -7.56 12.35 25.89
C ASN A 14 -8.66 12.49 26.98
N PRO A 15 -8.34 13.04 28.18
CA PRO A 15 -9.30 13.19 29.28
C PRO A 15 -10.49 14.13 29.00
N ASP A 16 -10.51 14.83 27.85
CA ASP A 16 -11.56 15.76 27.45
C ASP A 16 -12.65 15.16 26.55
N THR A 17 -12.48 13.93 26.06
CA THR A 17 -13.50 13.24 25.23
C THR A 17 -14.09 12.06 25.98
N GLN A 18 -15.33 12.22 26.43
CA GLN A 18 -16.09 11.28 27.26
C GLN A 18 -16.59 10.04 26.50
N GLU A 19 -15.96 9.68 25.37
CA GLU A 19 -16.30 8.51 24.57
C GLU A 19 -15.12 7.55 24.55
N ASP A 20 -15.37 6.29 24.89
CA ASP A 20 -14.40 5.19 24.79
C ASP A 20 -14.12 4.88 23.31
N VAL A 21 -13.36 5.76 22.63
CA VAL A 21 -12.94 5.55 21.24
C VAL A 21 -11.90 4.43 21.21
N ARG A 22 -12.25 3.33 20.54
CA ARG A 22 -11.35 2.19 20.39
C ARG A 22 -10.42 2.42 19.21
N VAL A 23 -9.12 2.21 19.41
CA VAL A 23 -8.12 2.49 18.37
C VAL A 23 -7.48 1.20 17.87
N LEU A 24 -7.60 0.96 16.56
CA LEU A 24 -6.97 -0.14 15.83
C LEU A 24 -5.85 0.44 14.95
N ARG A 25 -4.66 -0.15 14.96
CA ARG A 25 -3.61 0.13 13.98
C ARG A 25 -3.49 -1.01 12.99
N ILE A 26 -3.37 -0.70 11.70
CA ILE A 26 -3.05 -1.65 10.62
C ILE A 26 -1.77 -1.14 9.95
N ASN A 27 -0.66 -1.83 10.22
CA ASN A 27 0.68 -1.41 9.78
C ASN A 27 1.38 -2.55 9.03
N GLY A 28 2.09 -2.20 7.96
CA GLY A 28 2.87 -3.17 7.17
C GLY A 28 2.01 -3.97 6.18
N ALA A 29 2.58 -5.05 5.64
CA ALA A 29 1.94 -5.85 4.61
C ALA A 29 0.74 -6.65 5.17
N ILE A 30 -0.38 -6.61 4.45
CA ILE A 30 -1.59 -7.36 4.80
C ILE A 30 -1.35 -8.83 4.49
N ALA A 31 -1.35 -9.65 5.54
CA ALA A 31 -1.22 -11.10 5.46
C ALA A 31 0.02 -11.59 4.67
N GLU A 32 1.18 -11.02 4.99
CA GLU A 32 2.47 -11.46 4.43
C GLU A 32 2.75 -12.94 4.75
N GLU A 33 2.53 -13.32 6.01
CA GLU A 33 2.42 -14.71 6.43
C GLU A 33 0.95 -15.12 6.30
N SER A 34 0.72 -16.28 5.68
CA SER A 34 -0.62 -16.78 5.32
C SER A 34 -1.63 -16.59 6.45
N TRP A 35 -2.61 -15.71 6.23
CA TRP A 35 -3.75 -15.43 7.14
C TRP A 35 -4.66 -16.64 7.43
N LEU A 36 -4.41 -17.74 6.72
CA LEU A 36 -5.11 -19.01 6.89
C LEU A 36 -4.35 -20.01 7.76
N ASP A 37 -3.18 -19.62 8.29
CA ASP A 37 -2.47 -20.41 9.29
C ASP A 37 -3.08 -20.19 10.68
N ASP A 38 -2.90 -21.17 11.58
CA ASP A 38 -3.66 -21.31 12.83
C ASP A 38 -3.45 -20.15 13.83
N ASP A 39 -2.43 -19.32 13.60
CA ASP A 39 -1.95 -18.32 14.54
C ASP A 39 -2.51 -16.90 14.32
N VAL A 40 -2.96 -16.57 13.10
CA VAL A 40 -3.41 -15.23 12.71
C VAL A 40 -4.65 -15.34 11.82
N THR A 41 -5.79 -15.64 12.44
CA THR A 41 -7.02 -16.00 11.71
C THR A 41 -8.03 -14.85 11.61
N PRO A 42 -8.92 -14.87 10.60
CA PRO A 42 -10.01 -13.91 10.52
C PRO A 42 -10.97 -13.96 11.72
N ALA A 43 -11.06 -15.10 12.42
CA ALA A 43 -11.88 -15.23 13.61
C ALA A 43 -11.30 -14.43 14.79
N ILE A 44 -9.97 -14.38 14.93
CA ILE A 44 -9.32 -13.56 15.96
C ILE A 44 -9.60 -12.08 15.70
N PHE A 45 -9.39 -11.61 14.46
CA PHE A 45 -9.68 -10.21 14.11
C PHE A 45 -11.14 -9.84 14.40
N ALA A 46 -12.10 -10.69 13.98
CA ALA A 46 -13.51 -10.46 14.25
C ALA A 46 -13.85 -10.47 15.75
N SER A 47 -13.26 -11.38 16.51
CA SER A 47 -13.45 -11.45 17.97
C SER A 47 -12.95 -10.17 18.64
N GLU A 48 -11.73 -9.73 18.31
CA GLU A 48 -11.15 -8.51 18.88
C GLU A 48 -11.91 -7.25 18.43
N LEU A 49 -12.35 -7.18 17.18
CA LEU A 49 -13.22 -6.10 16.69
C LEU A 49 -14.53 -6.03 17.47
N ASN A 50 -15.14 -7.17 17.78
CA ASN A 50 -16.43 -7.23 18.49
C ASN A 50 -16.32 -7.34 20.02
N ALA A 51 -15.10 -7.41 20.58
CA ALA A 51 -14.88 -7.48 22.02
C ALA A 51 -15.28 -6.20 22.78
N GLY A 52 -15.41 -5.08 22.06
CA GLY A 52 -15.87 -3.81 22.61
C GLY A 52 -16.95 -3.16 21.76
N SER A 53 -17.67 -2.23 22.38
CA SER A 53 -18.69 -1.39 21.75
C SER A 53 -18.15 0.03 21.49
N GLY A 54 -18.92 0.85 20.77
CA GLY A 54 -18.58 2.25 20.50
C GLY A 54 -17.91 2.48 19.15
N PRO A 55 -17.49 3.72 18.85
CA PRO A 55 -16.79 4.05 17.62
C PRO A 55 -15.38 3.44 17.59
N VAL A 56 -14.95 3.03 16.39
CA VAL A 56 -13.60 2.50 16.13
C VAL A 56 -12.86 3.48 15.21
N THR A 57 -11.65 3.88 15.62
CA THR A 57 -10.71 4.61 14.77
C THR A 57 -9.59 3.68 14.34
N VAL A 58 -9.46 3.49 13.03
CA VAL A 58 -8.41 2.68 12.40
C VAL A 58 -7.31 3.61 11.89
N TRP A 59 -6.08 3.47 12.38
CA TRP A 59 -4.91 4.09 11.76
C TRP A 59 -4.32 3.11 10.74
N LEU A 60 -4.30 3.52 9.48
CA LEU A 60 -3.90 2.68 8.36
C LEU A 60 -2.61 3.21 7.72
N ASN A 61 -1.57 2.39 7.79
CA ASN A 61 -0.29 2.62 7.13
C ASN A 61 0.23 1.31 6.52
N SER A 62 -0.24 0.99 5.31
CA SER A 62 0.02 -0.29 4.67
C SER A 62 0.24 -0.17 3.17
N PRO A 63 1.27 -0.83 2.61
CA PRO A 63 1.48 -0.95 1.17
C PRO A 63 0.47 -1.90 0.48
N GLY A 64 -0.43 -2.52 1.25
CA GLY A 64 -1.35 -3.57 0.78
C GLY A 64 -0.82 -4.96 1.06
N GLY A 65 -1.26 -5.93 0.27
CA GLY A 65 -0.94 -7.35 0.46
C GLY A 65 -2.05 -8.23 -0.12
N ASP A 66 -2.46 -9.25 0.63
CA ASP A 66 -3.49 -10.19 0.19
C ASP A 66 -4.87 -9.54 0.08
N VAL A 67 -5.46 -9.62 -1.11
CA VAL A 67 -6.76 -9.00 -1.42
C VAL A 67 -7.94 -9.73 -0.76
N VAL A 68 -7.80 -11.03 -0.49
CA VAL A 68 -8.86 -11.85 0.10
C VAL A 68 -8.97 -11.54 1.59
N ALA A 69 -7.84 -11.44 2.29
CA ALA A 69 -7.75 -10.97 3.67
C ALA A 69 -8.30 -9.53 3.79
N ALA A 70 -7.92 -8.64 2.87
CA ALA A 70 -8.46 -7.28 2.83
C ALA A 70 -9.99 -7.25 2.61
N ALA A 71 -10.52 -8.07 1.69
CA ALA A 71 -11.96 -8.18 1.48
C ALA A 71 -12.69 -8.72 2.72
N ARG A 72 -12.05 -9.61 3.47
CA ARG A 72 -12.60 -10.13 4.73
C ARG A 72 -12.65 -9.05 5.81
N ILE A 73 -11.58 -8.28 5.97
CA ILE A 73 -11.54 -7.14 6.89
C ILE A 73 -12.56 -6.07 6.48
N TYR A 74 -12.65 -5.76 5.18
CA TYR A 74 -13.64 -4.84 4.63
C TYR A 74 -15.06 -5.20 5.09
N ASN A 75 -15.46 -6.47 4.93
CA ASN A 75 -16.79 -6.92 5.33
C ASN A 75 -16.97 -6.87 6.86
N MET A 76 -15.96 -7.25 7.65
CA MET A 76 -16.04 -7.17 9.11
C MET A 76 -16.19 -5.73 9.62
N LEU A 77 -15.52 -4.77 8.99
CA LEU A 77 -15.65 -3.35 9.32
C LEU A 77 -17.01 -2.80 8.88
N LEU A 78 -17.54 -3.24 7.74
CA LEU A 78 -18.87 -2.85 7.24
C LEU A 78 -20.00 -3.39 8.14
N ASP A 79 -19.84 -4.61 8.67
CA ASP A 79 -20.79 -5.26 9.57
C ASP A 79 -20.70 -4.74 11.02
N TYR A 80 -19.67 -3.93 11.34
CA TYR A 80 -19.48 -3.40 12.69
C TYR A 80 -20.61 -2.41 13.05
N PRO A 81 -21.30 -2.57 14.20
CA PRO A 81 -22.44 -1.73 14.55
C PRO A 81 -22.07 -0.29 14.92
N GLY A 82 -20.81 -0.06 15.32
CA GLY A 82 -20.30 1.27 15.64
C GLY A 82 -19.81 2.02 14.40
N THR A 83 -19.57 3.32 14.55
CA THR A 83 -18.97 4.10 13.47
C THR A 83 -17.50 3.72 13.30
N VAL A 84 -17.10 3.40 12.07
CA VAL A 84 -15.69 3.16 11.71
C VAL A 84 -15.14 4.39 11.01
N THR A 85 -14.06 4.94 11.55
CA THR A 85 -13.25 6.01 10.93
C THR A 85 -11.88 5.44 10.57
N VAL A 86 -11.43 5.62 9.34
CA VAL A 86 -10.07 5.26 8.92
C VAL A 86 -9.22 6.52 8.73
N ASN A 87 -8.10 6.58 9.42
CA ASN A 87 -7.10 7.63 9.33
C ASN A 87 -5.87 7.09 8.58
N ILE A 88 -5.60 7.61 7.38
CA ILE A 88 -4.43 7.25 6.59
C ILE A 88 -3.30 8.24 6.90
N ASP A 89 -2.34 7.84 7.74
CA ASP A 89 -1.26 8.71 8.22
C ASP A 89 0.08 8.54 7.51
N GLY A 90 0.24 7.46 6.73
CA GLY A 90 1.40 7.23 5.87
C GLY A 90 1.00 6.83 4.45
N ILE A 91 0.61 5.57 4.25
CA ILE A 91 0.18 5.05 2.95
C ILE A 91 -1.02 4.11 3.08
N ALA A 92 -1.95 4.19 2.14
CA ALA A 92 -2.95 3.15 1.91
C ALA A 92 -2.89 2.74 0.44
N ALA A 93 -2.11 1.70 0.14
CA ALA A 93 -1.93 1.22 -1.23
C ALA A 93 -2.55 -0.16 -1.45
N SER A 94 -3.02 -0.41 -2.68
CA SER A 94 -3.45 -1.74 -3.12
C SER A 94 -4.56 -2.31 -2.21
N ALA A 95 -4.40 -3.49 -1.63
CA ALA A 95 -5.40 -4.10 -0.76
C ALA A 95 -5.76 -3.22 0.47
N ALA A 96 -4.85 -2.36 0.94
CA ALA A 96 -5.12 -1.46 2.06
C ALA A 96 -6.12 -0.35 1.67
N SER A 97 -6.07 0.16 0.44
CA SER A 97 -7.07 1.15 0.00
C SER A 97 -8.47 0.53 -0.05
N VAL A 98 -8.61 -0.78 -0.32
CA VAL A 98 -9.90 -1.47 -0.22
C VAL A 98 -10.42 -1.46 1.21
N ILE A 99 -9.59 -1.81 2.21
CA ILE A 99 -9.97 -1.75 3.63
C ILE A 99 -10.47 -0.35 4.02
N ALA A 100 -9.78 0.70 3.57
CA ALA A 100 -10.18 2.08 3.86
C ALA A 100 -11.60 2.39 3.35
N MET A 101 -12.04 1.80 2.23
CA MET A 101 -13.38 2.04 1.69
C MET A 101 -14.52 1.48 2.54
N ALA A 102 -14.23 0.59 3.51
CA ALA A 102 -15.26 0.08 4.41
C ALA A 102 -15.71 1.13 5.44
N ALA A 103 -14.92 2.19 5.65
CA ALA A 103 -15.17 3.16 6.70
C ALA A 103 -16.23 4.19 6.32
N SER A 104 -17.03 4.56 7.31
CA SER A 104 -17.99 5.66 7.22
C SER A 104 -17.29 6.98 6.94
N ASN A 105 -16.14 7.22 7.59
CA ASN A 105 -15.30 8.38 7.39
C ASN A 105 -13.85 7.96 7.10
N VAL A 106 -13.22 8.55 6.10
CA VAL A 106 -11.83 8.34 5.71
C VAL A 106 -11.12 9.69 5.74
N ALA A 107 -10.19 9.85 6.67
CA ALA A 107 -9.38 11.05 6.80
C ALA A 107 -7.93 10.77 6.38
N MET A 108 -7.32 11.68 5.63
CA MET A 108 -5.95 11.53 5.14
C MET A 108 -5.02 12.61 5.68
N SER A 109 -3.84 12.20 6.13
CA SER A 109 -2.75 13.13 6.47
C SER A 109 -2.35 13.95 5.25
N PRO A 110 -2.04 15.26 5.40
CA PRO A 110 -1.57 16.07 4.28
C PRO A 110 -0.30 15.53 3.58
N VAL A 111 0.43 14.63 4.24
CA VAL A 111 1.64 13.99 3.72
C VAL A 111 1.44 12.51 3.37
N SER A 112 0.22 11.97 3.47
CA SER A 112 -0.06 10.58 3.11
C SER A 112 -0.44 10.41 1.64
N MET A 113 -0.37 9.16 1.19
CA MET A 113 -0.72 8.77 -0.18
C MET A 113 -1.72 7.61 -0.19
N LEU A 114 -2.61 7.63 -1.19
CA LEU A 114 -3.50 6.52 -1.51
C LEU A 114 -3.16 6.00 -2.91
N MET A 115 -3.09 4.68 -3.08
CA MET A 115 -2.77 4.07 -4.37
C MET A 115 -3.76 2.96 -4.72
N ILE A 116 -4.30 3.01 -5.94
CA ILE A 116 -5.15 1.96 -6.50
C ILE A 116 -4.55 1.40 -7.78
N HIS A 117 -4.62 0.08 -7.95
CA HIS A 117 -4.16 -0.62 -9.15
C HIS A 117 -4.92 -1.92 -9.35
N ASN A 118 -4.68 -2.61 -10.47
CA ASN A 118 -5.30 -3.90 -10.75
C ASN A 118 -4.73 -5.00 -9.82
N PRO A 119 -5.53 -6.03 -9.49
CA PRO A 119 -5.00 -7.20 -8.79
C PRO A 119 -3.92 -7.87 -9.64
N ALA A 120 -2.93 -8.45 -8.96
CA ALA A 120 -1.82 -9.14 -9.59
C ALA A 120 -1.59 -10.48 -8.89
N THR A 121 -1.18 -11.49 -9.68
CA THR A 121 -0.78 -12.80 -9.17
C THR A 121 0.34 -13.37 -10.03
N LEU A 122 1.04 -14.38 -9.52
CA LEU A 122 1.98 -15.19 -10.29
C LEU A 122 1.34 -16.55 -10.57
N ALA A 123 1.20 -16.88 -11.85
CA ALA A 123 0.55 -18.09 -12.32
C ALA A 123 1.48 -18.87 -13.26
N MET A 124 1.52 -20.19 -13.11
CA MET A 124 2.24 -21.10 -14.01
C MET A 124 1.35 -22.30 -14.31
N GLY A 125 1.31 -22.71 -15.58
CA GLY A 125 0.45 -23.79 -16.03
C GLY A 125 0.32 -23.86 -17.55
N ASP A 126 -0.53 -24.76 -18.02
CA ASP A 126 -0.92 -24.82 -19.43
C ASP A 126 -1.84 -23.65 -19.83
N LYS A 127 -2.17 -23.56 -21.13
CA LYS A 127 -3.04 -22.49 -21.66
C LYS A 127 -4.36 -22.39 -20.89
N THR A 128 -4.98 -23.51 -20.52
CA THR A 128 -6.27 -23.54 -19.85
C THR A 128 -6.15 -23.00 -18.43
N GLU A 129 -5.10 -23.38 -17.72
CA GLU A 129 -4.81 -22.90 -16.37
C GLU A 129 -4.53 -21.39 -16.35
N LEU A 130 -3.76 -20.89 -17.32
CA LEU A 130 -3.50 -19.45 -17.45
C LEU A 130 -4.77 -18.66 -17.81
N SER A 131 -5.65 -19.20 -18.66
CA SER A 131 -6.95 -18.57 -18.93
C SER A 131 -7.82 -18.47 -17.67
N ARG A 132 -7.87 -19.52 -16.83
CA ARG A 132 -8.61 -19.46 -15.56
C ARG A 132 -8.03 -18.43 -14.59
N ALA A 133 -6.69 -18.28 -14.56
CA ALA A 133 -6.05 -17.26 -13.73
C ALA A 133 -6.42 -15.83 -14.20
N LEU A 134 -6.58 -15.60 -15.51
CA LEU A 134 -7.06 -14.32 -16.03
C LEU A 134 -8.51 -14.06 -15.59
N ASP A 135 -9.42 -15.03 -15.78
CA ASP A 135 -10.82 -14.89 -15.38
C ASP A 135 -10.96 -14.59 -13.87
N MET A 136 -10.11 -15.22 -13.05
CA MET A 136 -10.02 -14.97 -11.62
C MET A 136 -9.59 -13.53 -11.32
N LEU A 137 -8.53 -13.03 -11.96
CA LEU A 137 -8.07 -11.64 -11.76
C LEU A 137 -9.13 -10.62 -12.20
N GLU A 138 -9.87 -10.88 -13.27
CA GLU A 138 -10.99 -10.04 -13.71
C GLU A 138 -12.10 -9.99 -12.66
N SER A 139 -12.49 -11.15 -12.11
CA SER A 139 -13.48 -11.23 -11.04
C SER A 139 -13.05 -10.48 -9.77
N VAL A 140 -11.78 -10.61 -9.37
CA VAL A 140 -11.21 -9.87 -8.24
C VAL A 140 -11.21 -8.37 -8.53
N LYS A 141 -10.83 -7.95 -9.74
CA LYS A 141 -10.88 -6.54 -10.15
C LYS A 141 -12.30 -5.99 -10.04
N ASP A 142 -13.29 -6.74 -10.50
CA ASP A 142 -14.70 -6.33 -10.43
C ASP A 142 -15.18 -6.19 -8.99
N SER A 143 -14.74 -7.08 -8.09
CA SER A 143 -15.01 -7.00 -6.65
C SER A 143 -14.42 -5.73 -6.02
N ILE A 144 -13.15 -5.43 -6.33
CA ILE A 144 -12.48 -4.20 -5.87
C ILE A 144 -13.22 -2.95 -6.37
N ILE A 145 -13.63 -2.94 -7.64
CA ILE A 145 -14.40 -1.82 -8.22
C ILE A 145 -15.72 -1.61 -7.47
N ASN A 146 -16.37 -2.66 -6.97
CA ASN A 146 -17.60 -2.51 -6.18
C ASN A 146 -17.35 -1.66 -4.93
N ALA A 147 -16.30 -1.97 -4.15
CA ALA A 147 -15.95 -1.21 -2.97
C ALA A 147 -15.64 0.27 -3.30
N TYR A 148 -14.84 0.52 -4.34
CA TYR A 148 -14.55 1.90 -4.77
C TYR A 148 -15.78 2.63 -5.28
N GLN A 149 -16.66 1.95 -6.00
CA GLN A 149 -17.88 2.56 -6.53
C GLN A 149 -18.83 2.97 -5.39
N LEU A 150 -18.95 2.13 -4.36
CA LEU A 150 -19.76 2.43 -3.19
C LEU A 150 -19.23 3.65 -2.41
N LYS A 151 -17.92 3.77 -2.24
CA LYS A 151 -17.31 4.89 -1.52
C LYS A 151 -17.29 6.20 -2.33
N THR A 152 -16.87 6.13 -3.59
CA THR A 152 -16.57 7.32 -4.41
C THR A 152 -17.77 7.83 -5.23
N GLY A 153 -18.74 6.97 -5.53
CA GLY A 153 -19.81 7.26 -6.50
C GLY A 153 -19.35 7.36 -7.96
N LEU A 154 -18.08 7.12 -8.26
CA LEU A 154 -17.55 7.17 -9.64
C LEU A 154 -18.07 6.00 -10.48
N SER A 155 -18.13 6.20 -11.81
CA SER A 155 -18.52 5.12 -12.72
C SER A 155 -17.48 4.00 -12.75
N ARG A 156 -17.94 2.75 -12.90
CA ARG A 156 -17.06 1.57 -13.06
C ARG A 156 -15.98 1.78 -14.13
N ALA A 157 -16.35 2.40 -15.26
CA ALA A 157 -15.40 2.67 -16.35
C ALA A 157 -14.30 3.67 -15.94
N LYS A 158 -14.62 4.67 -15.12
CA LYS A 158 -13.63 5.61 -14.60
C LYS A 158 -12.72 4.92 -13.59
N LEU A 159 -13.27 4.15 -12.66
CA LEU A 159 -12.52 3.39 -11.66
C LEU A 159 -11.58 2.37 -12.31
N SER A 160 -12.07 1.60 -13.29
CA SER A 160 -11.27 0.64 -14.05
C SER A 160 -10.07 1.32 -14.71
N LYS A 161 -10.26 2.50 -15.33
CA LYS A 161 -9.16 3.28 -15.93
C LYS A 161 -8.15 3.77 -14.89
N LEU A 162 -8.58 4.17 -13.71
CA LEU A 162 -7.67 4.59 -12.63
C LEU A 162 -6.84 3.39 -12.13
N MET A 163 -7.46 2.23 -11.96
CA MET A 163 -6.75 1.01 -11.57
C MET A 163 -5.79 0.54 -12.68
N ASP A 164 -6.21 0.59 -13.94
CA ASP A 164 -5.36 0.25 -15.08
C ASP A 164 -4.10 1.12 -15.15
N ALA A 165 -4.22 2.39 -14.73
CA ALA A 165 -3.14 3.37 -14.76
C ALA A 165 -2.15 3.25 -13.60
N GLU A 166 -2.44 2.42 -12.59
CA GLU A 166 -1.78 2.45 -11.27
C GLU A 166 -1.72 3.88 -10.73
N THR A 167 -2.82 4.29 -10.12
CA THR A 167 -3.05 5.69 -9.74
C THR A 167 -2.66 5.92 -8.29
N TRP A 168 -1.73 6.84 -8.10
CA TRP A 168 -1.33 7.41 -6.82
C TRP A 168 -2.00 8.77 -6.64
N MET A 169 -2.54 9.02 -5.47
CA MET A 169 -3.26 10.24 -5.09
C MET A 169 -2.69 10.75 -3.77
N ASP A 170 -2.42 12.06 -3.71
CA ASP A 170 -2.27 12.73 -2.42
C ASP A 170 -3.65 12.89 -1.73
N ALA A 171 -3.63 13.35 -0.48
CA ALA A 171 -4.84 13.52 0.32
C ALA A 171 -5.89 14.43 -0.36
N THR A 172 -5.48 15.52 -1.01
CA THR A 172 -6.40 16.42 -1.70
C THR A 172 -7.04 15.75 -2.91
N ALA A 173 -6.26 15.04 -3.73
CA ALA A 173 -6.78 14.34 -4.90
C ALA A 173 -7.71 13.18 -4.50
N ALA A 174 -7.37 12.46 -3.43
CA ALA A 174 -8.21 11.40 -2.91
C ALA A 174 -9.57 11.95 -2.43
N ILE A 175 -9.60 13.12 -1.79
CA ILE A 175 -10.85 13.80 -1.41
C ILE A 175 -11.64 14.24 -2.65
N GLU A 176 -10.99 14.89 -3.61
CA GLU A 176 -11.64 15.35 -4.85
C GLU A 176 -12.27 14.20 -5.66
N LEU A 177 -11.67 13.00 -5.61
CA LEU A 177 -12.16 11.80 -6.28
C LEU A 177 -13.09 10.94 -5.39
N GLY A 178 -13.34 11.34 -4.15
CA GLY A 178 -14.25 10.66 -3.21
C GLY A 178 -13.68 9.39 -2.55
N PHE A 179 -12.38 9.17 -2.60
CA PHE A 179 -11.71 8.08 -1.87
C PHE A 179 -11.48 8.44 -0.39
N ALA A 180 -11.42 9.73 -0.08
CA ALA A 180 -11.33 10.26 1.26
C ALA A 180 -12.38 11.38 1.47
N ASP A 181 -12.70 11.67 2.72
CA ASP A 181 -13.72 12.64 3.10
C ASP A 181 -13.08 13.94 3.60
N GLU A 182 -11.97 13.85 4.33
CA GLU A 182 -11.34 15.03 4.94
C GLU A 182 -9.81 14.90 5.13
N LEU A 183 -9.18 16.04 5.42
CA LEU A 183 -7.78 16.08 5.84
C LEU A 183 -7.68 15.85 7.35
N LEU A 184 -6.71 15.06 7.78
CA LEU A 184 -6.33 14.94 9.18
C LEU A 184 -5.66 16.25 9.64
N THR A 185 -6.44 17.14 10.25
CA THR A 185 -5.96 18.46 10.73
C THR A 185 -5.97 18.62 12.26
N GLY A 186 -5.97 17.52 13.03
CA GLY A 186 -6.02 17.53 14.50
C GLY A 186 -4.64 17.50 15.20
N LYS A 187 -4.60 17.91 16.49
CA LYS A 187 -3.44 17.66 17.38
C LYS A 187 -3.36 16.16 17.70
N ARG A 188 -2.26 15.52 17.31
CA ARG A 188 -1.98 14.10 17.63
C ARG A 188 -1.48 14.01 19.08
N ALA A 189 -2.06 13.11 19.89
CA ALA A 189 -1.37 12.65 21.09
C ALA A 189 -0.18 11.79 20.64
N PRO A 190 1.05 12.05 21.13
CA PRO A 190 2.21 11.25 20.76
C PRO A 190 1.96 9.80 21.18
N THR A 191 1.95 8.88 20.23
CA THR A 191 1.94 7.45 20.50
C THR A 191 3.38 6.93 20.44
N PRO A 192 3.85 6.18 21.44
CA PRO A 192 5.12 5.51 21.34
C PRO A 192 5.02 4.41 20.30
N ASP A 193 5.78 4.53 19.21
CA ASP A 193 6.11 3.40 18.35
C ASP A 193 7.08 2.53 19.15
N LYS A 194 6.55 1.52 19.86
CA LYS A 194 7.39 0.45 20.41
C LYS A 194 7.66 -0.55 19.28
N GLU A 195 8.62 -0.21 18.44
CA GLU A 195 9.39 -1.21 17.69
C GLU A 195 10.72 -1.40 18.45
N ASP A 196 10.92 -2.63 18.90
CA ASP A 196 12.18 -3.28 19.32
C ASP A 196 12.92 -2.75 20.57
N GLU A 197 12.45 -3.19 21.75
CA GLU A 197 13.32 -3.33 22.94
C GLU A 197 14.17 -4.61 22.78
N GLU A 198 15.34 -4.47 22.17
CA GLU A 198 16.52 -5.29 22.49
C GLU A 198 17.73 -4.35 22.63
N SER A 199 17.76 -3.59 23.73
CA SER A 199 18.98 -3.04 24.30
C SER A 199 19.26 -3.74 25.60
N GLU A 200 20.55 -3.92 25.92
CA GLU A 200 21.21 -3.87 27.23
C GLU A 200 22.41 -4.85 27.15
N GLU A 201 23.68 -4.44 27.26
CA GLU A 201 24.26 -3.57 28.30
C GLU A 201 25.77 -3.30 27.97
N PRO A 202 26.54 -2.50 28.76
CA PRO A 202 27.31 -1.34 28.28
C PRO A 202 28.78 -1.28 28.77
N GLY A 203 29.45 -0.14 28.53
CA GLY A 203 30.71 0.33 29.20
C GLY A 203 31.99 -0.21 28.54
N GLU A 204 33.06 0.57 28.33
CA GLU A 204 33.78 1.43 29.27
C GLU A 204 34.54 2.59 28.58
N ASP A 205 34.98 3.54 29.41
CA ASP A 205 35.42 4.94 29.20
C ASP A 205 36.76 5.20 28.48
N GLU A 206 36.81 6.31 27.68
CA GLU A 206 37.75 7.47 27.58
C GLU A 206 39.30 7.33 27.83
N PRO A 207 40.19 8.30 27.48
CA PRO A 207 40.17 9.40 26.48
C PRO A 207 41.51 9.60 25.67
N ASP A 208 41.52 10.67 24.85
CA ASP A 208 42.62 11.63 24.55
C ASP A 208 43.50 11.59 23.26
N GLU A 209 43.44 12.76 22.59
CA GLU A 209 44.48 13.63 21.99
C GLU A 209 44.97 13.57 20.52
N ASP A 210 45.08 14.79 19.98
CA ASP A 210 45.87 15.34 18.86
C ASP A 210 45.47 15.01 17.41
N ASP A 211 45.59 15.87 16.39
CA ASP A 211 45.94 17.29 16.19
C ASP A 211 45.78 17.58 14.67
N SER A 212 45.75 18.87 14.30
CA SER A 212 46.19 19.47 13.02
C SER A 212 45.20 19.70 11.86
N GLY A 213 44.96 21.01 11.62
CA GLY A 213 44.92 21.71 10.31
C GLY A 213 43.74 21.41 9.38
N GLY A 214 42.86 22.36 9.01
CA GLY A 214 43.18 23.62 8.35
C GLY A 214 43.03 23.46 6.83
N ASP A 215 41.91 23.91 6.26
CA ASP A 215 41.87 24.81 5.09
C ASP A 215 40.45 25.04 4.55
N ASP A 216 40.15 26.33 4.39
CA ASP A 216 38.98 26.91 3.74
C ASP A 216 39.00 26.64 2.22
N GLU A 217 37.97 25.99 1.68
CA GLU A 217 37.57 26.21 0.28
C GLU A 217 36.06 26.40 0.12
N GLN A 218 35.74 27.62 -0.26
CA GLN A 218 34.41 28.13 -0.55
C GLN A 218 33.87 27.53 -1.87
N SER A 219 32.96 26.56 -1.78
CA SER A 219 32.21 26.05 -2.92
C SER A 219 30.98 26.92 -3.24
N PRO A 220 30.70 27.28 -4.51
CA PRO A 220 29.60 28.16 -4.85
C PRO A 220 28.24 27.46 -4.67
N ALA A 221 27.34 28.13 -3.94
CA ALA A 221 25.99 27.68 -3.68
C ALA A 221 25.21 27.40 -4.98
N ARG A 222 24.89 26.12 -5.22
CA ARG A 222 23.92 25.72 -6.24
C ARG A 222 22.56 26.31 -5.86
N LYS A 223 22.09 27.29 -6.63
CA LYS A 223 20.72 27.81 -6.52
C LYS A 223 19.75 26.65 -6.74
N LYS A 224 19.00 26.28 -5.69
CA LYS A 224 17.91 25.31 -5.77
C LYS A 224 16.92 25.80 -6.84
N PRO A 225 16.50 24.96 -7.79
CA PRO A 225 15.51 25.36 -8.78
C PRO A 225 14.21 25.77 -8.07
N PRO A 226 13.49 26.79 -8.60
CA PRO A 226 12.29 27.29 -7.96
C PRO A 226 11.25 26.17 -7.88
N LEU A 227 10.68 26.00 -6.69
CA LEU A 227 9.57 25.07 -6.46
C LEU A 227 8.42 25.41 -7.42
N PRO A 228 7.73 24.40 -7.97
CA PRO A 228 6.59 24.62 -8.84
C PRO A 228 5.49 25.43 -8.11
N PRO A 229 4.66 26.19 -8.85
CA PRO A 229 3.62 27.02 -8.26
C PRO A 229 2.66 26.15 -7.42
N LYS A 230 2.16 26.71 -6.32
CA LYS A 230 1.20 26.07 -5.41
C LYS A 230 -0.03 25.62 -6.21
N ASN A 231 -0.09 24.34 -6.55
CA ASN A 231 -1.23 23.76 -7.22
C ASN A 231 -2.37 23.70 -6.19
N LYS A 232 -3.52 24.29 -6.51
CA LYS A 232 -4.69 24.26 -5.62
C LYS A 232 -5.46 22.94 -5.70
N GLY A 233 -5.24 22.14 -6.75
CA GLY A 233 -5.78 20.80 -6.90
C GLY A 233 -4.76 19.75 -6.46
N GLY A 234 -5.26 18.62 -5.98
CA GLY A 234 -4.42 17.50 -5.54
C GLY A 234 -3.55 16.92 -6.65
N VAL A 235 -2.47 16.26 -6.27
CA VAL A 235 -1.54 15.60 -7.16
C VAL A 235 -1.98 14.16 -7.40
N VAL A 236 -2.22 13.84 -8.67
CA VAL A 236 -2.45 12.48 -9.16
C VAL A 236 -1.27 12.06 -10.03
N PHE A 237 -0.64 10.94 -9.70
CA PHE A 237 0.43 10.34 -10.49
C PHE A 237 0.01 8.96 -11.01
N SER A 238 0.25 8.69 -12.30
CA SER A 238 0.07 7.37 -12.90
C SER A 238 1.44 6.78 -13.23
N ARG A 239 1.74 5.61 -12.66
CA ARG A 239 3.00 4.93 -12.92
C ARG A 239 3.12 4.49 -14.37
N LYS A 240 2.08 3.86 -14.93
CA LYS A 240 2.13 3.39 -16.34
C LYS A 240 2.30 4.53 -17.34
N ALA A 241 1.65 5.67 -17.11
CA ALA A 241 1.83 6.83 -17.98
C ALA A 241 3.26 7.39 -17.90
N ALA A 242 3.87 7.39 -16.71
CA ALA A 242 5.25 7.81 -16.53
C ALA A 242 6.24 6.84 -17.20
N GLU A 243 6.03 5.53 -17.03
CA GLU A 243 6.85 4.48 -17.67
C GLU A 243 6.76 4.55 -19.20
N GLN A 244 5.55 4.73 -19.75
CA GLN A 244 5.36 4.89 -21.20
C GLN A 244 6.08 6.13 -21.75
N ARG A 245 6.05 7.25 -21.04
CA ARG A 245 6.79 8.47 -21.43
C ARG A 245 8.29 8.26 -21.43
N LEU A 246 8.81 7.56 -20.42
CA LEU A 246 10.23 7.22 -20.33
C LEU A 246 10.65 6.29 -21.49
N VAL A 247 9.87 5.24 -21.77
CA VAL A 247 10.12 4.34 -22.91
C VAL A 247 10.10 5.11 -24.23
N ALA A 248 9.14 6.01 -24.43
CA ALA A 248 9.06 6.84 -25.64
C ALA A 248 10.28 7.78 -25.79
N GLN A 249 10.74 8.40 -24.69
CA GLN A 249 11.95 9.22 -24.70
C GLN A 249 13.20 8.41 -25.04
N LEU A 250 13.35 7.22 -24.44
CA LEU A 250 14.46 6.31 -24.72
C LEU A 250 14.42 5.77 -26.16
N ALA A 251 13.22 5.51 -26.70
CA ALA A 251 13.04 5.10 -28.08
C ALA A 251 13.39 6.22 -29.07
N GLY A 252 12.93 7.46 -28.82
CA GLY A 252 13.27 8.62 -29.65
C GLY A 252 14.76 8.96 -29.63
N GLN A 253 15.43 8.82 -28.49
CA GLN A 253 16.89 9.01 -28.40
C GLN A 253 17.71 7.94 -29.16
N ARG A 254 17.14 6.77 -29.44
CA ARG A 254 17.79 5.74 -30.27
C ARG A 254 17.71 6.04 -31.76
N GLU A 255 16.68 6.75 -32.22
CA GLU A 255 16.56 7.13 -33.63
C GLU A 255 17.57 8.24 -34.01
N ASP A 256 17.93 9.11 -33.06
CA ASP A 256 18.85 10.24 -33.31
C ASP A 256 20.35 9.94 -33.12
N SER A 257 20.73 8.72 -32.69
CA SER A 257 22.12 8.40 -32.30
C SER A 257 22.79 7.21 -32.99
N ALA A 258 22.15 6.57 -33.98
CA ALA A 258 22.76 5.46 -34.71
C ALA A 258 23.00 5.79 -36.21
N PRO A 259 24.25 5.85 -36.70
CA PRO A 259 24.49 5.69 -38.13
C PRO A 259 24.11 4.25 -38.55
N PRO A 260 23.81 3.98 -39.83
CA PRO A 260 23.45 2.64 -40.29
C PRO A 260 24.66 1.71 -40.18
N GLY A 261 24.83 1.09 -39.02
CA GLY A 261 25.83 0.06 -38.74
C GLY A 261 25.26 -1.32 -39.10
N SER A 262 26.08 -2.11 -39.78
CA SER A 262 25.79 -3.49 -40.20
C SER A 262 25.16 -4.35 -39.10
N LEU A 263 24.16 -5.15 -39.48
CA LEU A 263 23.55 -6.20 -38.66
C LEU A 263 24.62 -7.09 -38.01
N PRO A 264 24.55 -7.39 -36.69
CA PRO A 264 25.47 -8.32 -36.05
C PRO A 264 25.17 -9.77 -36.48
N SER A 265 26.24 -10.55 -36.66
CA SER A 265 26.20 -11.97 -37.04
C SER A 265 25.43 -12.83 -36.02
N PRO A 266 24.89 -14.01 -36.43
CA PRO A 266 23.90 -14.77 -35.65
C PRO A 266 24.44 -15.51 -34.41
N ASP A 267 25.73 -15.42 -34.09
CA ASP A 267 26.42 -16.41 -33.24
C ASP A 267 26.81 -15.91 -31.85
N THR A 268 25.95 -15.14 -31.19
CA THR A 268 26.09 -14.94 -29.73
C THR A 268 24.76 -15.19 -29.05
N ARG A 269 24.39 -16.47 -28.93
CA ARG A 269 23.36 -16.89 -27.99
C ARG A 269 23.89 -16.64 -26.58
N CYS A 270 23.48 -15.53 -25.98
CA CYS A 270 23.54 -15.36 -24.54
C CYS A 270 22.72 -16.49 -23.91
N SER A 271 23.39 -17.46 -23.27
CA SER A 271 22.74 -18.56 -22.57
C SER A 271 22.15 -18.04 -21.25
N LEU A 272 21.04 -17.33 -21.35
CA LEU A 272 20.18 -17.09 -20.20
C LEU A 272 19.48 -18.42 -19.89
N GLN A 273 19.89 -19.08 -18.81
CA GLN A 273 19.07 -20.15 -18.24
C GLN A 273 17.79 -19.51 -17.66
N PRO A 274 16.60 -20.05 -17.95
CA PRO A 274 15.38 -19.58 -17.30
C PRO A 274 15.50 -19.83 -15.79
N ALA A 275 15.16 -18.80 -15.00
CA ALA A 275 15.03 -18.95 -13.56
C ALA A 275 14.03 -20.09 -13.25
N ALA A 276 14.37 -20.94 -12.28
CA ALA A 276 13.44 -21.93 -11.77
C ALA A 276 12.19 -21.22 -11.22
N PRO A 277 10.96 -21.71 -11.48
CA PRO A 277 9.76 -21.03 -11.02
C PRO A 277 9.67 -21.12 -9.49
N CYS A 278 9.79 -19.98 -8.79
CA CYS A 278 9.28 -19.86 -7.43
C CYS A 278 7.87 -19.26 -7.50
N GLY A 279 6.86 -20.11 -7.58
CA GLY A 279 5.46 -19.70 -7.62
C GLY A 279 4.56 -20.87 -7.27
N ARG A 280 3.47 -20.61 -6.54
CA ARG A 280 2.44 -21.61 -6.26
C ARG A 280 1.64 -21.88 -7.54
N ARG A 281 1.18 -23.12 -7.75
CA ARG A 281 0.40 -23.45 -8.94
C ARG A 281 -0.99 -22.84 -8.82
N VAL A 282 -1.58 -22.44 -9.94
CA VAL A 282 -2.92 -21.82 -9.98
C VAL A 282 -3.99 -22.72 -9.36
N VAL A 283 -3.85 -24.05 -9.52
CA VAL A 283 -4.73 -25.04 -8.91
C VAL A 283 -4.69 -25.02 -7.38
N ASP A 284 -3.54 -24.66 -6.79
CA ASP A 284 -3.38 -24.56 -5.34
C ASP A 284 -4.08 -23.29 -4.79
N LEU A 285 -4.02 -22.19 -5.54
CA LEU A 285 -4.76 -20.95 -5.22
C LEU A 285 -6.28 -21.13 -5.33
N TYR A 286 -6.76 -21.84 -6.35
CA TYR A 286 -8.18 -22.09 -6.55
C TYR A 286 -8.77 -23.05 -5.51
N ALA A 287 -8.05 -24.13 -5.19
CA ALA A 287 -8.42 -25.05 -4.11
C ALA A 287 -8.53 -24.33 -2.76
N GLN A 288 -7.56 -23.44 -2.46
CA GLN A 288 -7.54 -22.65 -1.23
C GLN A 288 -8.72 -21.65 -1.14
N LEU A 289 -9.20 -21.13 -2.26
CA LEU A 289 -10.32 -20.20 -2.29
C LEU A 289 -11.71 -20.86 -2.28
N THR A 290 -11.78 -22.14 -2.66
CA THR A 290 -13.05 -22.85 -2.84
C THR A 290 -13.29 -23.95 -1.80
N ASP A 291 -12.34 -24.17 -0.89
CA ASP A 291 -12.38 -25.23 0.13
C ASP A 291 -12.65 -26.62 -0.49
N GLN A 292 -12.07 -26.87 -1.68
CA GLN A 292 -12.18 -28.12 -2.42
C GLN A 292 -10.81 -28.83 -2.43
N PRO A 293 -10.73 -30.14 -2.14
CA PRO A 293 -9.50 -30.90 -2.29
C PRO A 293 -9.13 -31.10 -3.77
N HIS A 294 -7.83 -31.19 -4.03
CA HIS A 294 -7.22 -31.39 -5.34
C HIS A 294 -7.77 -32.58 -6.15
#